data_AF-A0A8B6XYY5-F1
#
_entry.id   AF-A0A8B6XYY5-F1
#
_cell.length_a   1.000
_cell.length_b   1.000
_cell.length_c   1.000
_cell.angle_alpha   90.00
_cell.angle_beta   90.00
_cell.angle_gamma   90.00
#
_symmetry.space_group_name_H-M   'P 1'
#
loop_
_entity.id
_entity.type
_entity.pdbx_description
1 polymer ?
#
loop_
_entity_poly.entity_id
_entity_poly.type
_entity_poly.pdbx_seq_one_letter_code
_entity_poly.pdbx_strand_id
1 'polypeptide(L)'
;MAEYFGKLEELKGEDVYKYNNDILKEAQRCGSIPVLLFFWKKYQTYPRTMESPYDIQPYIPYDLTVKLLKEKYNHSIENDLITYFYNSLHKLMYVNNHVFELTEGVIVYFSGGMLVSSLDGENKVEYKIEASQLHHVFSSYKIFFLPGKENNVMEFIESITFLKCKEVVPEACLQMICKNQYGFYLTAIKIKKPVITDMKLHYGEEFEKVHETILAGLKQESAHGLILLHGLPGSGKTHYIRYLIQEITDKQLIYVPPDMTATISSPDFLPFMLQNTNSILIIEDAENIIKSRDSKETTTQAVANLLNLSDGLLGDSLHQPIIATFNCELNAIDPALLRKGRLISQYEFGKLTIENAQKLSDQLGFTTKILESMTLADIYGQEK
;
A
#
# COMPACT_ATOMS: atom_id res chain seq x y z
N MET A 1 2.02 -2.32 38.62
CA MET A 1 1.01 -3.11 37.88
C MET A 1 1.04 -4.60 38.22
N ALA A 2 2.21 -5.25 38.29
CA ALA A 2 2.34 -6.66 38.68
C ALA A 2 1.62 -7.06 39.99
N GLU A 3 1.57 -6.18 40.99
CA GLU A 3 0.85 -6.42 42.27
C GLU A 3 -0.68 -6.43 42.12
N TYR A 4 -1.22 -5.73 41.11
CA TYR A 4 -2.65 -5.66 40.82
C TYR A 4 -3.12 -6.72 39.80
N PHE A 5 -2.20 -7.26 39.00
CA PHE A 5 -2.48 -8.18 37.87
C PHE A 5 -1.86 -9.58 38.02
N GLY A 6 -1.00 -9.82 39.02
CA GLY A 6 -0.33 -11.11 39.24
C GLY A 6 0.91 -11.33 38.34
N LYS A 7 1.81 -12.22 38.75
CA LYS A 7 2.99 -12.65 37.95
C LYS A 7 2.57 -13.58 36.80
N LEU A 8 3.12 -13.36 35.62
CA LEU A 8 3.06 -14.27 34.47
C LEU A 8 4.06 -15.42 34.67
N GLU A 9 3.61 -16.68 34.52
CA GLU A 9 4.49 -17.86 34.47
C GLU A 9 4.81 -18.21 33.01
N GLU A 10 6.09 -18.51 32.70
CA GLU A 10 6.52 -19.02 31.39
C GLU A 10 5.90 -20.40 31.11
N LEU A 11 5.25 -20.56 29.95
CA LEU A 11 4.86 -21.85 29.41
C LEU A 11 5.48 -22.07 28.03
N LYS A 12 5.99 -23.28 27.81
CA LYS A 12 6.43 -23.78 26.50
C LYS A 12 5.24 -24.45 25.81
N GLY A 13 4.78 -23.91 24.68
CA GLY A 13 3.75 -24.51 23.84
C GLY A 13 2.99 -23.47 23.00
N GLU A 14 2.58 -23.86 21.79
CA GLU A 14 1.88 -23.01 20.82
C GLU A 14 0.54 -22.50 21.39
N ASP A 15 0.37 -21.18 21.37
CA ASP A 15 -0.82 -20.40 21.72
C ASP A 15 -1.50 -20.74 23.06
N VAL A 16 -0.89 -20.39 24.19
CA VAL A 16 -1.56 -20.43 25.50
C VAL A 16 -1.26 -19.20 26.35
N TYR A 17 -2.30 -18.40 26.65
CA TYR A 17 -2.28 -17.34 27.67
C TYR A 17 -2.59 -17.93 29.05
N LYS A 18 -1.74 -17.71 30.07
CA LYS A 18 -2.09 -18.00 31.48
C LYS A 18 -2.16 -16.70 32.28
N TYR A 19 -3.33 -16.40 32.84
CA TYR A 19 -3.55 -15.31 33.79
C TYR A 19 -3.99 -15.88 35.14
N ASN A 20 -3.37 -15.44 36.23
CA ASN A 20 -3.58 -16.02 37.56
C ASN A 20 -4.70 -15.30 38.34
N ASN A 21 -5.74 -14.80 37.66
CA ASN A 21 -6.87 -14.12 38.30
C ASN A 21 -8.11 -14.04 37.40
N ASP A 22 -9.30 -14.24 37.97
CA ASP A 22 -10.59 -14.28 37.24
C ASP A 22 -10.94 -12.95 36.53
N ILE A 23 -10.41 -11.83 37.01
CA ILE A 23 -10.59 -10.50 36.40
C ILE A 23 -9.95 -10.41 35.00
N LEU A 24 -8.91 -11.20 34.72
CA LEU A 24 -8.19 -11.16 33.44
C LEU A 24 -8.87 -11.97 32.34
N LYS A 25 -9.74 -12.94 32.68
CA LYS A 25 -10.59 -13.64 31.71
C LYS A 25 -11.63 -12.72 31.06
N GLU A 26 -12.13 -11.74 31.79
CA GLU A 26 -13.09 -10.76 31.23
C GLU A 26 -12.40 -9.65 30.41
N ALA A 27 -11.16 -9.29 30.77
CA ALA A 27 -10.44 -8.18 30.15
C ALA A 27 -9.91 -8.49 28.73
N GLN A 28 -9.88 -9.77 28.33
CA GLN A 28 -9.41 -10.21 27.02
C GLN A 28 -10.30 -9.72 25.86
N ARG A 29 -11.52 -9.25 26.12
CA ARG A 29 -12.47 -8.85 25.07
C ARG A 29 -12.29 -7.44 24.52
N CYS A 30 -11.62 -6.52 25.20
CA CYS A 30 -11.54 -5.13 24.71
C CYS A 30 -10.27 -4.39 25.15
N GLY A 31 -9.08 -4.78 24.65
CA GLY A 31 -7.84 -3.98 24.55
C GLY A 31 -7.46 -3.10 25.76
N SER A 32 -8.21 -2.02 26.02
CA SER A 32 -8.10 -1.01 27.08
C SER A 32 -8.75 -1.31 28.44
N ILE A 33 -9.56 -2.37 28.59
CA ILE A 33 -10.23 -2.72 29.87
C ILE A 33 -9.26 -2.87 31.06
N PRO A 34 -8.09 -3.55 30.94
CA PRO A 34 -7.16 -3.68 32.06
C PRO A 34 -6.68 -2.33 32.60
N VAL A 35 -6.43 -1.35 31.72
CA VAL A 35 -5.91 -0.04 32.11
C VAL A 35 -6.98 0.79 32.81
N LEU A 36 -8.22 0.77 32.30
CA LEU A 36 -9.34 1.47 32.95
C LEU A 36 -9.61 0.91 34.36
N LEU A 37 -9.57 -0.42 34.53
CA LEU A 37 -9.69 -1.07 35.83
C LEU A 37 -8.54 -0.71 36.77
N PHE A 38 -7.31 -0.57 36.25
CA PHE A 38 -6.18 -0.11 37.05
C PHE A 38 -6.39 1.32 37.57
N PHE A 39 -6.81 2.23 36.69
CA PHE A 39 -7.11 3.61 37.09
C PHE A 39 -8.22 3.68 38.13
N TRP A 40 -9.29 2.91 37.94
CA TRP A 40 -10.37 2.82 38.91
C TRP A 40 -9.89 2.29 40.26
N LYS A 41 -9.11 1.20 40.28
CA LYS A 41 -8.63 0.58 41.53
C LYS A 41 -7.59 1.43 42.26
N LYS A 42 -6.64 2.03 41.54
CA LYS A 42 -5.51 2.76 42.13
C LYS A 42 -5.83 4.23 42.42
N TYR A 43 -6.54 4.89 41.50
CA TYR A 43 -6.79 6.34 41.57
C TYR A 43 -8.25 6.71 41.82
N GLN A 44 -9.15 5.73 41.88
CA GLN A 44 -10.59 5.94 42.11
C GLN A 44 -11.22 6.92 41.11
N THR A 45 -10.68 6.97 39.88
CA THR A 45 -11.14 7.86 38.82
C THR A 45 -10.87 7.24 37.44
N TYR A 46 -11.46 7.84 36.40
CA TYR A 46 -11.21 7.46 35.01
C TYR A 46 -10.12 8.34 34.39
N PRO A 47 -9.26 7.78 33.54
CA PRO A 47 -8.21 8.53 32.86
C PRO A 47 -8.75 9.36 31.70
N ARG A 48 -8.03 10.43 31.36
CA ARG A 48 -8.02 11.01 30.02
C ARG A 48 -7.24 10.09 29.09
N THR A 49 -7.56 10.10 27.79
CA THR A 49 -6.92 9.23 26.81
C THR A 49 -6.41 10.04 25.62
N MET A 50 -5.23 9.68 25.12
CA MET A 50 -4.65 10.17 23.87
C MET A 50 -4.17 8.99 23.03
N GLU A 51 -4.35 9.05 21.71
CA GLU A 51 -4.08 7.96 20.78
C GLU A 51 -3.20 8.42 19.63
N SER A 52 -2.41 7.52 19.06
CA SER A 52 -1.71 7.77 17.80
C SER A 52 -2.69 8.06 16.67
N PRO A 53 -2.39 9.01 15.75
CA PRO A 53 -3.23 9.25 14.57
C PRO A 53 -3.41 8.00 13.72
N TYR A 54 -4.62 7.77 13.20
CA TYR A 54 -4.94 6.59 12.38
C TYR A 54 -4.23 6.60 11.01
N ASP A 55 -3.93 7.79 10.47
CA ASP A 55 -3.42 7.95 9.10
C ASP A 55 -1.90 7.78 8.98
N ILE A 56 -1.18 7.69 10.10
CA ILE A 56 0.29 7.58 10.12
C ILE A 56 0.66 6.48 11.12
N GLN A 57 0.92 5.27 10.63
CA GLN A 57 1.50 4.23 11.48
C GLN A 57 2.88 4.70 11.95
N PRO A 58 3.10 4.89 13.27
CA PRO A 58 4.30 5.53 13.78
C PRO A 58 5.54 4.63 13.78
N TYR A 59 5.40 3.32 13.45
CA TYR A 59 6.42 2.27 13.51
C TYR A 59 7.54 2.57 14.52
N ILE A 60 7.28 2.28 15.79
CA ILE A 60 8.17 2.64 16.89
C ILE A 60 9.03 1.42 17.26
N PRO A 61 10.37 1.46 17.10
CA PRO A 61 11.24 0.34 17.44
C PRO A 61 11.21 0.01 18.94
N TYR A 62 11.01 -1.26 19.26
CA TYR A 62 10.86 -1.73 20.63
C TYR A 62 12.15 -1.60 21.45
N ASP A 63 13.28 -1.97 20.86
CA ASP A 63 14.61 -1.87 21.46
C ASP A 63 14.96 -0.41 21.81
N LEU A 64 14.68 0.53 20.89
CA LEU A 64 14.85 1.96 21.15
C LEU A 64 13.87 2.48 22.21
N THR A 65 12.65 1.95 22.24
CA THR A 65 11.65 2.29 23.27
C THR A 65 12.14 1.85 24.64
N VAL A 66 12.61 0.61 24.79
CA VAL A 66 13.14 0.10 26.07
C VAL A 66 14.37 0.92 26.50
N LYS A 67 15.24 1.28 25.55
CA LYS A 67 16.39 2.14 25.81
C LYS A 67 15.96 3.54 26.30
N LEU A 68 15.00 4.17 25.64
CA LEU A 68 14.42 5.46 26.03
C LEU A 68 13.84 5.40 27.45
N LEU A 69 13.06 4.36 27.77
CA LEU A 69 12.47 4.18 29.09
C LEU A 69 13.54 4.10 30.18
N LYS A 70 14.61 3.34 29.93
CA LYS A 70 15.72 3.22 30.88
C LYS A 70 16.51 4.51 31.04
N GLU A 71 16.92 5.14 29.94
CA GLU A 71 17.86 6.26 29.96
C GLU A 71 17.19 7.59 30.34
N LYS A 72 15.98 7.85 29.82
CA LYS A 72 15.29 9.13 30.06
C LYS A 72 14.37 9.08 31.29
N TYR A 73 13.70 7.96 31.52
CA TYR A 73 12.67 7.84 32.56
C TYR A 73 13.10 7.00 33.77
N ASN A 74 14.32 6.44 33.75
CA ASN A 74 14.81 5.51 34.77
C ASN A 74 13.80 4.38 35.08
N HIS A 75 13.06 3.95 34.05
CA HIS A 75 11.98 2.97 34.16
C HIS A 75 12.51 1.56 33.92
N SER A 76 12.12 0.62 34.78
CA SER A 76 12.43 -0.80 34.64
C SER A 76 11.25 -1.56 34.06
N ILE A 77 11.49 -2.36 33.04
CA ILE A 77 10.44 -3.13 32.35
C ILE A 77 10.01 -4.40 33.10
N GLU A 78 10.71 -4.78 34.17
CA GLU A 78 10.48 -6.06 34.88
C GLU A 78 9.06 -6.21 35.45
N ASN A 79 8.39 -5.09 35.73
CA ASN A 79 7.06 -5.06 36.35
C ASN A 79 5.96 -4.59 35.39
N ASP A 80 6.30 -4.48 34.10
CA ASP A 80 5.39 -4.08 33.05
C ASP A 80 4.51 -5.25 32.60
N LEU A 81 3.36 -4.91 32.01
CA LEU A 81 2.49 -5.91 31.41
C LEU A 81 2.88 -6.06 29.93
N ILE A 82 3.53 -7.17 29.61
CA ILE A 82 4.01 -7.48 28.26
C ILE A 82 3.30 -8.73 27.75
N THR A 83 2.76 -8.66 26.54
CA THR A 83 2.20 -9.82 25.84
C THR A 83 3.05 -10.14 24.63
N TYR A 84 3.22 -11.42 24.34
CA TYR A 84 4.06 -11.90 23.26
C TYR A 84 3.23 -12.68 22.24
N PHE A 85 3.72 -12.71 20.99
CA PHE A 85 3.23 -13.59 19.94
C PHE A 85 4.37 -14.41 19.36
N TYR A 86 4.03 -15.59 18.84
CA TYR A 86 4.95 -16.47 18.13
C TYR A 86 4.75 -16.32 16.63
N ASN A 87 5.82 -15.96 15.91
CA ASN A 87 5.85 -16.01 14.47
C ASN A 87 6.32 -17.41 14.03
N SER A 88 5.39 -18.23 13.53
CA SER A 88 5.67 -19.62 13.11
C SER A 88 6.59 -19.72 11.89
N LEU A 89 6.53 -18.75 10.98
CA LEU A 89 7.36 -18.69 9.78
C LEU A 89 8.85 -18.50 10.13
N HIS A 90 9.15 -17.52 10.97
CA HIS A 90 10.52 -17.18 11.38
C HIS A 90 10.97 -17.89 12.66
N LYS A 91 10.07 -18.62 13.32
CA LYS A 91 10.29 -19.30 14.61
C LYS A 91 10.77 -18.35 15.72
N LEU A 92 10.22 -17.13 15.76
CA LEU A 92 10.62 -16.08 16.71
C LEU A 92 9.45 -15.62 17.56
N MET A 93 9.72 -15.36 18.85
CA MET A 93 8.80 -14.65 19.74
C MET A 93 9.04 -13.14 19.61
N TYR A 94 7.96 -12.36 19.59
CA TYR A 94 8.03 -10.90 19.60
C TYR A 94 6.97 -10.31 20.53
N VAL A 95 7.18 -9.09 21.00
CA VAL A 95 6.23 -8.42 21.90
C VAL A 95 5.06 -7.87 21.08
N ASN A 96 3.86 -8.33 21.36
CA ASN A 96 2.63 -7.85 20.72
C ASN A 96 2.14 -6.55 21.34
N ASN A 97 2.12 -6.49 22.67
CA ASN A 97 1.71 -5.31 23.43
C ASN A 97 2.64 -5.11 24.62
N HIS A 98 2.90 -3.84 24.95
CA HIS A 98 3.66 -3.44 26.13
C HIS A 98 2.91 -2.31 26.83
N VAL A 99 2.50 -2.57 28.08
CA VAL A 99 1.77 -1.63 28.92
C VAL A 99 2.59 -1.34 30.19
N PHE A 100 2.86 -0.08 30.43
CA PHE A 100 3.69 0.36 31.54
C PHE A 100 3.21 1.70 32.12
N GLU A 101 3.49 1.91 33.41
CA GLU A 101 3.21 3.16 34.10
C GLU A 101 4.48 4.02 34.02
N LEU A 102 4.48 5.02 33.14
CA LEU A 102 5.65 5.86 32.86
C LEU A 102 6.01 6.75 34.07
N THR A 103 4.98 7.37 34.64
CA THR A 103 5.05 8.13 35.89
C THR A 103 3.73 7.94 36.62
N GLU A 104 3.66 8.32 37.89
CA GLU A 104 2.42 8.20 38.65
C GLU A 104 1.26 8.88 37.94
N GLY A 105 0.24 8.09 37.59
CA GLY A 105 -0.96 8.53 36.91
C GLY A 105 -0.82 8.70 35.40
N VAL A 106 0.24 8.18 34.76
CA VAL A 106 0.44 8.16 33.31
C VAL A 106 0.80 6.73 32.88
N ILE A 107 -0.09 6.11 32.11
CA ILE A 107 0.07 4.74 31.61
C ILE A 107 0.14 4.77 30.09
N VAL A 108 1.19 4.16 29.56
CA VAL A 108 1.43 4.02 28.13
C VAL A 108 1.10 2.59 27.74
N TYR A 109 0.42 2.47 26.62
CA TYR A 109 0.08 1.21 25.99
C TYR A 109 0.56 1.26 24.53
N PHE A 110 1.62 0.51 24.22
CA PHE A 110 1.97 0.17 22.85
C PHE A 110 1.28 -1.11 22.36
N SER A 111 0.73 -1.08 21.15
CA SER A 111 0.00 -2.19 20.52
C SER A 111 0.39 -2.40 19.07
N GLY A 112 -0.02 -3.56 18.53
CA GLY A 112 0.24 -3.92 17.14
C GLY A 112 1.72 -4.21 16.89
N GLY A 113 2.37 -4.87 17.86
CA GLY A 113 3.74 -5.31 17.73
C GLY A 113 3.94 -6.21 16.52
N MET A 114 5.04 -6.04 15.80
CA MET A 114 5.24 -6.71 14.51
C MET A 114 6.73 -6.81 14.14
N LEU A 115 7.10 -7.76 13.27
CA LEU A 115 8.49 -8.00 12.84
C LEU A 115 8.72 -7.49 11.41
N VAL A 116 9.72 -6.63 11.21
CA VAL A 116 10.03 -5.97 9.93
C VAL A 116 11.47 -6.26 9.51
N SER A 117 11.76 -6.38 8.21
CA SER A 117 13.02 -6.88 7.66
C SER A 117 14.12 -5.85 7.42
N SER A 118 13.85 -4.57 7.66
CA SER A 118 14.83 -3.48 7.50
C SER A 118 14.46 -2.34 8.45
N LEU A 119 15.46 -1.82 9.16
CA LEU A 119 15.47 -0.54 9.88
C LEU A 119 16.88 0.04 9.73
N ASP A 120 17.19 0.67 8.60
CA ASP A 120 18.54 1.21 8.38
C ASP A 120 18.51 2.73 8.17
N GLY A 121 19.08 3.44 9.15
CA GLY A 121 19.62 4.81 9.13
C GLY A 121 18.71 6.00 8.78
N GLU A 122 17.76 5.83 7.87
CA GLU A 122 16.88 6.85 7.32
C GLU A 122 15.51 6.25 6.99
N ASN A 123 14.79 5.79 8.03
CA ASN A 123 13.34 5.52 7.95
C ASN A 123 12.90 4.48 6.89
N LYS A 124 13.44 3.27 6.88
CA LYS A 124 12.93 2.17 6.05
C LYS A 124 12.20 1.14 6.92
N VAL A 125 10.97 0.76 6.55
CA VAL A 125 10.25 -0.38 7.12
C VAL A 125 9.81 -1.25 5.93
N GLU A 126 10.28 -2.50 5.88
CA GLU A 126 9.89 -3.48 4.85
C GLU A 126 9.43 -4.77 5.51
N TYR A 127 8.50 -5.50 4.89
CA TYR A 127 8.18 -6.89 5.23
C TYR A 127 8.75 -7.82 4.16
N LYS A 128 9.82 -8.54 4.48
CA LYS A 128 10.36 -9.62 3.64
C LYS A 128 10.27 -10.96 4.36
N ILE A 129 9.59 -11.90 3.69
CA ILE A 129 9.37 -13.29 4.12
C ILE A 129 10.71 -14.05 4.31
N GLU A 130 11.79 -13.60 3.66
CA GLU A 130 13.13 -14.23 3.69
C GLU A 130 14.22 -13.23 4.14
N ALA A 131 13.97 -12.50 5.23
CA ALA A 131 14.94 -11.55 5.76
C ALA A 131 15.98 -12.21 6.68
N SER A 132 17.25 -11.84 6.51
CA SER A 132 18.35 -12.25 7.41
C SER A 132 18.36 -11.52 8.74
N GLN A 133 17.76 -10.33 8.79
CA GLN A 133 17.64 -9.49 9.99
C GLN A 133 16.19 -9.01 10.12
N LEU A 134 15.63 -9.19 11.32
CA LEU A 134 14.29 -8.74 11.66
C LEU A 134 14.39 -7.75 12.81
N HIS A 135 13.59 -6.71 12.74
CA HIS A 135 13.43 -5.68 13.75
C HIS A 135 12.01 -5.70 14.29
N HIS A 136 11.84 -5.31 15.55
CA HIS A 136 10.55 -5.38 16.22
C HIS A 136 10.03 -3.96 16.48
N VAL A 137 8.83 -3.66 15.97
CA VAL A 137 8.21 -2.33 16.04
C VAL A 137 6.75 -2.40 16.52
N PHE A 138 6.22 -1.29 17.02
CA PHE A 138 4.79 -1.10 17.31
C PHE A 138 4.12 -0.18 16.28
N SER A 139 2.90 -0.53 15.85
CA SER A 139 2.10 0.29 14.91
C SER A 139 1.10 1.23 15.58
N SER A 140 0.96 1.20 16.90
CA SER A 140 0.08 2.14 17.59
C SER A 140 0.46 2.34 19.05
N TYR A 141 0.03 3.47 19.61
CA TYR A 141 0.09 3.72 21.03
C TYR A 141 -1.15 4.44 21.54
N LYS A 142 -1.47 4.18 22.81
CA LYS A 142 -2.50 4.85 23.59
C LYS A 142 -1.94 5.25 24.94
N ILE A 143 -2.20 6.47 25.38
CA ILE A 143 -1.74 6.99 26.67
C ILE A 143 -2.95 7.35 27.51
N PHE A 144 -3.02 6.80 28.71
CA PHE A 144 -4.04 7.05 29.71
C PHE A 144 -3.43 7.87 30.84
N PHE A 145 -4.07 8.97 31.24
CA PHE A 145 -3.46 9.87 32.22
C PHE A 145 -4.48 10.59 33.10
N LEU A 146 -4.06 10.92 34.32
CA LEU A 146 -4.85 11.76 35.24
C LEU A 146 -4.90 13.21 34.75
N PRO A 147 -5.99 13.96 35.04
CA PRO A 147 -6.02 15.40 34.82
C PRO A 147 -4.80 16.09 35.48
N GLY A 148 -4.14 17.00 34.77
CA GLY A 148 -2.94 17.70 35.24
C GLY A 148 -1.61 17.04 34.81
N LYS A 149 -1.66 15.90 34.12
CA LYS A 149 -0.47 15.19 33.59
C LYS A 149 -0.22 15.46 32.09
N GLU A 150 -0.89 16.42 31.49
CA GLU A 150 -0.81 16.74 30.06
C GLU A 150 0.64 16.99 29.61
N ASN A 151 1.42 17.72 30.41
CA ASN A 151 2.82 18.02 30.09
C ASN A 151 3.68 16.75 30.05
N ASN A 152 3.48 15.81 30.98
CA ASN A 152 4.18 14.53 30.99
C ASN A 152 3.85 13.70 29.74
N VAL A 153 2.59 13.73 29.31
CA VAL A 153 2.13 13.05 28.09
C VAL A 153 2.78 13.64 26.86
N MET A 154 2.76 14.98 26.73
CA MET A 154 3.36 15.67 25.57
C MET A 154 4.87 15.44 25.49
N GLU A 155 5.58 15.50 26.61
CA GLU A 155 7.02 15.24 26.66
C GLU A 155 7.36 13.80 26.22
N PHE A 156 6.54 12.83 26.65
CA PHE A 156 6.72 11.44 26.22
C PHE A 156 6.45 11.28 24.72
N ILE A 157 5.39 11.90 24.20
CA ILE A 157 5.04 11.88 22.78
C ILE A 157 6.16 12.49 21.92
N GLU A 158 6.73 13.60 22.35
CA GLU A 158 7.89 14.21 21.68
C GLU A 158 9.06 13.22 21.65
N SER A 159 9.34 12.56 22.78
CA SER A 159 10.44 11.60 22.90
C SER A 159 10.30 10.41 21.96
N ILE A 160 9.09 9.83 21.85
CA ILE A 160 8.84 8.72 20.93
C ILE A 160 8.68 9.19 19.48
N THR A 161 8.37 10.47 19.24
CA THR A 161 8.29 11.03 17.89
C THR A 161 9.64 11.02 17.20
N PHE A 162 10.74 11.23 17.94
CA PHE A 162 12.10 11.07 17.42
C PHE A 162 12.49 9.61 17.13
N LEU A 163 11.72 8.64 17.64
CA LEU A 163 11.94 7.21 17.38
C LEU A 163 11.12 6.68 16.19
N LYS A 164 10.16 7.45 15.68
CA LYS A 164 9.25 6.99 14.62
C LYS A 164 10.02 6.70 13.34
N CYS A 165 9.83 5.51 12.79
CA CYS A 165 10.29 5.18 11.46
C CYS A 165 9.19 5.52 10.45
N LYS A 166 9.56 6.14 9.32
CA LYS A 166 8.63 6.25 8.18
C LYS A 166 8.59 4.92 7.42
N GLU A 167 7.43 4.61 6.87
CA GLU A 167 7.32 3.56 5.85
C GLU A 167 8.08 4.02 4.61
N VAL A 168 8.94 3.18 4.06
CA VAL A 168 9.50 3.41 2.72
C VAL A 168 8.69 2.59 1.75
N VAL A 169 7.92 3.31 0.95
CA VAL A 169 7.32 2.77 -0.26
C VAL A 169 8.48 2.23 -1.12
N PRO A 170 8.48 0.94 -1.50
CA PRO A 170 9.58 0.35 -2.24
C PRO A 170 9.91 1.15 -3.51
N GLU A 171 11.19 1.14 -3.93
CA GLU A 171 11.60 1.62 -5.25
C GLU A 171 10.68 1.06 -6.33
N ALA A 172 9.95 1.95 -7.03
CA ALA A 172 9.10 1.69 -8.20
C ALA A 172 8.50 0.27 -8.24
N CYS A 173 7.71 -0.08 -7.22
CA CYS A 173 7.06 -1.38 -7.13
C CYS A 173 5.56 -1.22 -7.37
N LEU A 174 5.08 -1.86 -8.43
CA LEU A 174 3.66 -1.97 -8.72
C LEU A 174 2.98 -2.61 -7.52
N GLN A 175 2.02 -1.92 -6.90
CA GLN A 175 1.22 -2.47 -5.81
C GLN A 175 -0.02 -3.13 -6.42
N MET A 176 -0.41 -4.31 -5.95
CA MET A 176 -1.67 -4.94 -6.34
C MET A 176 -2.67 -4.87 -5.20
N ILE A 177 -3.91 -4.51 -5.54
CA ILE A 177 -5.02 -4.57 -4.60
C ILE A 177 -5.37 -6.03 -4.30
N CYS A 178 -5.40 -6.34 -3.01
CA CYS A 178 -5.85 -7.61 -2.48
C CYS A 178 -7.01 -7.39 -1.51
N LYS A 179 -7.81 -8.44 -1.27
CA LYS A 179 -8.90 -8.44 -0.30
C LYS A 179 -8.74 -9.62 0.65
N ASN A 180 -8.91 -9.38 1.94
CA ASN A 180 -9.07 -10.42 2.96
C ASN A 180 -10.32 -10.13 3.82
N GLN A 181 -10.51 -10.88 4.90
CA GLN A 181 -11.64 -10.71 5.81
C GLN A 181 -11.66 -9.37 6.58
N TYR A 182 -10.53 -8.67 6.64
CA TYR A 182 -10.36 -7.38 7.33
C TYR A 182 -10.47 -6.17 6.38
N GLY A 183 -10.59 -6.40 5.07
CA GLY A 183 -10.74 -5.36 4.07
C GLY A 183 -9.74 -5.45 2.93
N PHE A 184 -9.48 -4.31 2.31
CA PHE A 184 -8.56 -4.17 1.18
C PHE A 184 -7.17 -3.77 1.67
N TYR A 185 -6.14 -4.31 1.02
CA TYR A 185 -4.74 -4.01 1.31
C TYR A 185 -3.91 -4.07 0.02
N LEU A 186 -2.73 -3.47 0.05
CA LEU A 186 -1.78 -3.49 -1.07
C LEU A 186 -0.69 -4.55 -0.84
N THR A 187 -0.32 -5.25 -1.90
CA THR A 187 0.86 -6.11 -1.92
C THR A 187 1.80 -5.71 -3.06
N ALA A 188 3.09 -5.67 -2.76
CA ALA A 188 4.12 -5.34 -3.73
C ALA A 188 4.27 -6.45 -4.80
N ILE A 189 4.32 -6.07 -6.07
CA ILE A 189 4.63 -6.94 -7.22
C ILE A 189 5.90 -6.47 -7.90
N LYS A 190 6.90 -7.35 -7.93
CA LYS A 190 8.13 -7.09 -8.66
C LYS A 190 7.91 -7.23 -10.17
N ILE A 191 8.05 -6.12 -10.88
CA ILE A 191 7.96 -6.08 -12.34
C ILE A 191 9.37 -6.03 -12.95
N LYS A 192 9.61 -6.82 -13.99
CA LYS A 192 10.87 -6.75 -14.74
C LYS A 192 10.92 -5.45 -15.53
N LYS A 193 12.05 -4.73 -15.43
CA LYS A 193 12.31 -3.54 -16.25
C LYS A 193 12.25 -3.93 -17.73
N PRO A 194 11.41 -3.28 -18.55
CA PRO A 194 11.39 -3.53 -19.97
C PRO A 194 12.62 -2.92 -20.62
N VAL A 195 13.06 -3.51 -21.73
CA VAL A 195 14.05 -2.89 -22.61
C VAL A 195 13.27 -1.99 -23.58
N ILE A 196 13.22 -0.71 -23.28
CA ILE A 196 12.78 0.33 -24.23
C ILE A 196 13.95 1.31 -24.30
N THR A 197 14.70 1.22 -25.40
CA THR A 197 15.89 2.04 -25.63
C THR A 197 15.55 3.37 -26.29
N ASP A 198 14.53 3.36 -27.14
CA ASP A 198 14.04 4.52 -27.88
C ASP A 198 12.53 4.37 -28.09
N MET A 199 11.76 5.34 -27.61
CA MET A 199 10.30 5.34 -27.68
C MET A 199 9.80 5.40 -29.14
N LYS A 200 10.46 6.18 -30.01
CA LYS A 200 10.10 6.31 -31.44
C LYS A 200 10.32 5.01 -32.17
N LEU A 201 11.40 4.32 -31.84
CA LEU A 201 11.72 3.06 -32.48
C LEU A 201 10.70 1.97 -32.11
N HIS A 202 10.21 1.96 -30.87
CA HIS A 202 9.30 0.93 -30.35
C HIS A 202 7.83 1.18 -30.72
N TYR A 203 7.41 2.43 -30.88
CA TYR A 203 5.99 2.77 -31.07
C TYR A 203 5.72 3.82 -32.17
N GLY A 204 6.75 4.28 -32.87
CA GLY A 204 6.64 5.29 -33.93
C GLY A 204 6.77 6.74 -33.44
N GLU A 205 7.03 7.66 -34.36
CA GLU A 205 7.25 9.09 -34.04
C GLU A 205 6.02 9.76 -33.46
N GLU A 206 4.83 9.38 -33.92
CA GLU A 206 3.56 9.95 -33.45
C GLU A 206 3.32 9.66 -31.97
N PHE A 207 3.82 8.51 -31.47
CA PHE A 207 3.65 8.13 -30.08
C PHE A 207 4.48 8.97 -29.12
N GLU A 208 5.60 9.57 -29.55
CA GLU A 208 6.44 10.37 -28.65
C GLU A 208 5.65 11.52 -27.98
N LYS A 209 4.86 12.25 -28.78
CA LYS A 209 4.01 13.35 -28.27
C LYS A 209 2.93 12.84 -27.31
N VAL A 210 2.39 11.65 -27.61
CA VAL A 210 1.38 11.00 -26.78
C VAL A 210 1.98 10.53 -25.47
N HIS A 211 3.19 9.98 -25.51
CA HIS A 211 3.98 9.58 -24.36
C HIS A 211 4.28 10.78 -23.44
N GLU A 212 4.73 11.91 -24.01
CA GLU A 212 4.94 13.15 -23.25
C GLU A 212 3.66 13.64 -22.56
N THR A 213 2.53 13.59 -23.28
CA THR A 213 1.21 13.96 -22.73
C THR A 213 0.81 13.03 -21.58
N ILE A 214 1.04 11.72 -21.73
CA ILE A 214 0.76 10.72 -20.68
C ILE A 214 1.63 10.99 -19.44
N LEU A 215 2.93 11.18 -19.59
CA LEU A 215 3.82 11.46 -18.46
C LEU A 215 3.45 12.76 -17.75
N ALA A 216 3.19 13.83 -18.52
CA ALA A 216 2.78 15.11 -17.96
C ALA A 216 1.46 14.98 -17.18
N GLY A 217 0.47 14.27 -17.73
CA GLY A 217 -0.81 14.06 -17.06
C GLY A 217 -0.70 13.22 -15.80
N LEU A 218 0.12 12.15 -15.80
CA LEU A 218 0.29 11.27 -14.65
C LEU A 218 1.08 11.94 -13.50
N LYS A 219 2.08 12.77 -13.82
CA LYS A 219 2.95 13.43 -12.81
C LYS A 219 2.33 14.67 -12.16
N GLN A 220 1.18 15.17 -12.61
CA GLN A 220 0.50 16.31 -11.97
C GLN A 220 0.01 15.96 -10.55
N GLU A 221 0.21 16.84 -9.57
CA GLU A 221 -0.13 16.60 -8.15
C GLU A 221 -1.62 16.30 -7.91
N SER A 222 -2.51 16.90 -8.70
CA SER A 222 -3.97 16.66 -8.68
C SER A 222 -4.47 15.94 -9.95
N ALA A 223 -3.66 15.04 -10.50
CA ALA A 223 -4.00 14.30 -11.70
C ALA A 223 -5.30 13.48 -11.51
N HIS A 224 -6.19 13.55 -12.48
CA HIS A 224 -7.37 12.68 -12.57
C HIS A 224 -7.72 12.49 -14.04
N GLY A 225 -8.52 11.47 -14.33
CA GLY A 225 -8.94 11.14 -15.69
C GLY A 225 -8.38 9.81 -16.19
N LEU A 226 -8.66 9.51 -17.45
CA LEU A 226 -8.45 8.23 -18.09
C LEU A 226 -7.37 8.31 -19.17
N ILE A 227 -6.52 7.29 -19.19
CA ILE A 227 -5.60 7.01 -20.28
C ILE A 227 -6.03 5.67 -20.88
N LEU A 228 -6.45 5.70 -22.14
CA LEU A 228 -6.94 4.53 -22.85
C LEU A 228 -5.91 4.05 -23.88
N LEU A 229 -5.32 2.89 -23.64
CA LEU A 229 -4.27 2.30 -24.48
C LEU A 229 -4.78 1.04 -25.15
N HIS A 230 -4.92 1.04 -26.48
CA HIS A 230 -5.56 -0.07 -27.17
C HIS A 230 -4.87 -0.50 -28.44
N GLY A 231 -5.38 -1.52 -29.11
CA GLY A 231 -4.85 -2.01 -30.39
C GLY A 231 -4.47 -3.48 -30.34
N LEU A 232 -3.72 -3.93 -31.33
CA LEU A 232 -3.53 -5.36 -31.61
C LEU A 232 -2.86 -6.12 -30.44
N PRO A 233 -3.20 -7.41 -30.21
CA PRO A 233 -2.40 -8.27 -29.34
C PRO A 233 -0.92 -8.26 -29.79
N GLY A 234 0.00 -8.19 -28.84
CA GLY A 234 1.44 -8.16 -29.13
C GLY A 234 2.00 -6.80 -29.58
N SER A 235 1.19 -5.74 -29.70
CA SER A 235 1.66 -4.41 -30.11
C SER A 235 2.43 -3.63 -29.02
N GLY A 236 2.59 -4.19 -27.82
CA GLY A 236 3.46 -3.65 -26.77
C GLY A 236 2.77 -2.82 -25.68
N LYS A 237 1.43 -2.84 -25.57
CA LYS A 237 0.68 -2.16 -24.49
C LYS A 237 1.24 -2.43 -23.09
N THR A 238 1.29 -3.70 -22.68
CA THR A 238 1.89 -4.11 -21.40
C THR A 238 3.37 -3.76 -21.30
N HIS A 239 4.11 -3.79 -22.41
CA HIS A 239 5.53 -3.40 -22.44
C HIS A 239 5.71 -1.92 -22.10
N TYR A 240 4.83 -1.06 -22.61
CA TYR A 240 4.78 0.36 -22.26
C TYR A 240 4.33 0.61 -20.82
N ILE A 241 3.33 -0.13 -20.30
CA ILE A 241 2.95 -0.05 -18.88
C ILE A 241 4.14 -0.38 -17.97
N ARG A 242 4.89 -1.44 -18.28
CA ARG A 242 6.11 -1.78 -17.54
C ARG A 242 7.14 -0.66 -17.56
N TYR A 243 7.19 0.13 -18.63
CA TYR A 243 8.09 1.28 -18.72
C TYR A 243 7.61 2.41 -17.83
N LEU A 244 6.32 2.75 -17.87
CA LEU A 244 5.73 3.77 -17.00
C LEU A 244 5.92 3.44 -15.51
N ILE A 245 5.75 2.17 -15.12
CA ILE A 245 5.97 1.72 -13.74
C ILE A 245 7.41 2.02 -13.27
N GLN A 246 8.39 2.00 -14.17
CA GLN A 246 9.79 2.28 -13.82
C GLN A 246 10.14 3.77 -13.91
N GLU A 247 9.47 4.50 -14.79
CA GLU A 247 9.70 5.94 -15.04
C GLU A 247 9.02 6.84 -14.00
N ILE A 248 7.92 6.37 -13.40
CA ILE A 248 7.16 7.08 -12.37
C ILE A 248 7.60 6.56 -11.01
N THR A 249 8.43 7.34 -10.32
CA THR A 249 9.03 6.97 -9.03
C THR A 249 8.49 7.78 -7.86
N ASP A 250 7.78 8.87 -8.15
CA ASP A 250 7.25 9.86 -7.22
C ASP A 250 5.78 9.62 -6.85
N LYS A 251 5.14 8.63 -7.46
CA LYS A 251 3.74 8.25 -7.19
C LYS A 251 3.59 6.74 -6.99
N GLN A 252 2.61 6.38 -6.17
CA GLN A 252 2.21 4.98 -6.01
C GLN A 252 1.45 4.51 -7.25
N LEU A 253 1.87 3.39 -7.84
CA LEU A 253 1.15 2.73 -8.94
C LEU A 253 0.43 1.50 -8.40
N ILE A 254 -0.88 1.42 -8.64
CA ILE A 254 -1.76 0.40 -8.11
C ILE A 254 -2.41 -0.38 -9.25
N TYR A 255 -2.05 -1.65 -9.39
CA TYR A 255 -2.74 -2.59 -10.24
C TYR A 255 -4.08 -2.99 -9.65
N VAL A 256 -5.14 -2.78 -10.42
CA VAL A 256 -6.51 -3.16 -10.10
C VAL A 256 -6.90 -4.32 -11.03
N PRO A 257 -7.11 -5.53 -10.50
CA PRO A 257 -7.62 -6.64 -11.30
C PRO A 257 -8.95 -6.26 -11.96
N PRO A 258 -9.19 -6.61 -13.25
CA PRO A 258 -10.39 -6.22 -13.96
C PRO A 258 -11.70 -6.55 -13.22
N ASP A 259 -11.77 -7.73 -12.60
CA ASP A 259 -12.96 -8.17 -11.87
C ASP A 259 -13.29 -7.30 -10.64
N MET A 260 -12.30 -6.57 -10.08
CA MET A 260 -12.50 -5.69 -8.92
C MET A 260 -13.09 -4.33 -9.28
N THR A 261 -13.04 -3.92 -10.54
CA THR A 261 -13.49 -2.59 -11.00
C THR A 261 -14.98 -2.34 -10.74
N ALA A 262 -15.80 -3.40 -10.73
CA ALA A 262 -17.22 -3.31 -10.37
C ALA A 262 -17.45 -2.87 -8.91
N THR A 263 -16.45 -3.02 -8.03
CA THR A 263 -16.55 -2.71 -6.59
C THR A 263 -15.79 -1.44 -6.18
N ILE A 264 -15.09 -0.80 -7.11
CA ILE A 264 -14.14 0.27 -6.81
C ILE A 264 -14.80 1.56 -6.28
N SER A 265 -16.09 1.77 -6.53
CA SER A 265 -16.87 2.89 -5.97
C SER A 265 -17.82 2.45 -4.86
N SER A 266 -17.68 1.23 -4.34
CA SER A 266 -18.51 0.75 -3.23
C SER A 266 -18.14 1.45 -1.92
N PRO A 267 -19.09 1.68 -1.00
CA PRO A 267 -18.82 2.30 0.30
C PRO A 267 -17.72 1.59 1.11
N ASP A 268 -17.60 0.28 0.98
CA ASP A 268 -16.58 -0.53 1.68
C ASP A 268 -15.17 -0.34 1.08
N PHE A 269 -15.08 0.11 -0.17
CA PHE A 269 -13.83 0.31 -0.89
C PHE A 269 -13.35 1.78 -0.85
N LEU A 270 -14.27 2.73 -0.72
CA LEU A 270 -13.95 4.16 -0.66
C LEU A 270 -12.93 4.54 0.44
N PRO A 271 -13.02 4.02 1.69
CA PRO A 271 -12.01 4.29 2.71
C PRO A 271 -10.61 3.87 2.28
N PHE A 272 -10.49 2.72 1.62
CA PHE A 272 -9.21 2.25 1.08
C PHE A 272 -8.67 3.20 0.00
N MET A 273 -9.54 3.71 -0.88
CA MET A 273 -9.12 4.68 -1.91
C MET A 273 -8.70 6.03 -1.31
N LEU A 274 -9.42 6.50 -0.29
CA LEU A 274 -9.09 7.73 0.44
C LEU A 274 -7.76 7.64 1.20
N GLN A 275 -7.33 6.44 1.59
CA GLN A 275 -6.01 6.20 2.18
C GLN A 275 -4.88 6.19 1.14
N ASN A 276 -5.21 6.00 -0.15
CA ASN A 276 -4.26 5.89 -1.25
C ASN A 276 -4.51 6.98 -2.31
N THR A 277 -4.82 8.20 -1.89
CA THR A 277 -4.98 9.34 -2.80
C THR A 277 -3.67 9.69 -3.52
N ASN A 278 -3.78 10.44 -4.63
CA ASN A 278 -2.62 10.80 -5.46
C ASN A 278 -1.81 9.57 -5.96
N SER A 279 -2.50 8.47 -6.26
CA SER A 279 -1.95 7.23 -6.83
C SER A 279 -2.46 7.01 -8.26
N ILE A 280 -1.74 6.20 -9.04
CA ILE A 280 -2.11 5.87 -10.42
C ILE A 280 -2.73 4.48 -10.44
N LEU A 281 -3.95 4.35 -10.95
CA LEU A 281 -4.60 3.05 -11.09
C LEU A 281 -4.27 2.44 -12.46
N ILE A 282 -3.92 1.17 -12.49
CA ILE A 282 -3.61 0.41 -13.71
C ILE A 282 -4.58 -0.77 -13.82
N ILE A 283 -5.37 -0.80 -14.90
CA ILE A 283 -6.26 -1.91 -15.23
C ILE A 283 -5.81 -2.47 -16.58
N GLU A 284 -5.11 -3.60 -16.55
CA GLU A 284 -4.74 -4.31 -17.77
C GLU A 284 -5.88 -5.22 -18.24
N ASP A 285 -5.99 -5.43 -19.56
CA ASP A 285 -6.99 -6.33 -20.18
C ASP A 285 -8.43 -6.01 -19.73
N ALA A 286 -8.80 -4.73 -19.87
CA ALA A 286 -10.07 -4.16 -19.45
C ALA A 286 -11.22 -4.40 -20.45
N GLU A 287 -11.09 -5.31 -21.42
CA GLU A 287 -12.11 -5.52 -22.46
C GLU A 287 -13.48 -5.87 -21.87
N ASN A 288 -13.49 -6.68 -20.81
CA ASN A 288 -14.73 -7.15 -20.17
C ASN A 288 -15.44 -6.05 -19.37
N ILE A 289 -14.75 -4.94 -19.11
CA ILE A 289 -15.25 -3.76 -18.41
C ILE A 289 -15.78 -2.73 -19.40
N ILE A 290 -15.11 -2.56 -20.54
CA ILE A 290 -15.33 -1.41 -21.42
C ILE A 290 -16.32 -1.71 -22.56
N LYS A 291 -16.53 -2.98 -22.91
CA LYS A 291 -17.42 -3.39 -24.02
C LYS A 291 -18.87 -2.97 -23.79
N SER A 292 -19.46 -2.37 -24.82
CA SER A 292 -20.83 -1.86 -24.82
C SER A 292 -21.88 -2.98 -24.71
N ARG A 293 -22.61 -2.98 -23.58
CA ARG A 293 -24.04 -3.28 -23.36
C ARG A 293 -24.73 -4.51 -23.98
N ASP A 294 -24.01 -5.49 -24.52
CA ASP A 294 -24.63 -6.79 -24.79
C ASP A 294 -24.57 -7.68 -23.54
N SER A 295 -25.57 -7.53 -22.67
CA SER A 295 -26.12 -8.57 -21.77
C SER A 295 -25.41 -8.94 -20.45
N LYS A 296 -24.64 -8.05 -19.79
CA LYS A 296 -24.19 -8.28 -18.40
C LYS A 296 -24.29 -7.02 -17.53
N GLU A 297 -25.08 -7.06 -16.45
CA GLU A 297 -25.26 -5.96 -15.48
C GLU A 297 -23.91 -5.50 -14.87
N THR A 298 -22.98 -6.43 -14.63
CA THR A 298 -21.67 -6.17 -14.03
C THR A 298 -20.80 -5.21 -14.86
N THR A 299 -20.86 -5.29 -16.19
CA THR A 299 -20.08 -4.44 -17.11
C THR A 299 -20.58 -2.99 -17.05
N THR A 300 -21.89 -2.78 -16.90
CA THR A 300 -22.48 -1.43 -16.80
C THR A 300 -22.03 -0.72 -15.51
N GLN A 301 -21.91 -1.47 -14.41
CA GLN A 301 -21.45 -0.94 -13.13
C GLN A 301 -19.98 -0.53 -13.16
N ALA A 302 -19.12 -1.34 -13.78
CA ALA A 302 -17.70 -1.05 -13.86
C ALA A 302 -17.42 0.22 -14.68
N VAL A 303 -18.11 0.43 -15.81
CA VAL A 303 -18.03 1.69 -16.58
C VAL A 303 -18.47 2.88 -15.72
N ALA A 304 -19.62 2.78 -15.04
CA ALA A 304 -20.11 3.86 -14.19
C ALA A 304 -19.12 4.22 -13.07
N ASN A 305 -18.48 3.23 -12.48
CA ASN A 305 -17.46 3.45 -11.46
C ASN A 305 -16.20 4.13 -12.02
N LEU A 306 -15.71 3.68 -13.19
CA LEU A 306 -14.59 4.34 -13.87
C LEU A 306 -14.93 5.81 -14.20
N LEU A 307 -16.16 6.08 -14.62
CA LEU A 307 -16.63 7.44 -14.86
C LEU A 307 -16.58 8.29 -13.60
N ASN A 308 -17.08 7.78 -12.47
CA ASN A 308 -17.07 8.48 -11.19
C ASN A 308 -15.65 8.74 -10.65
N LEU A 309 -14.69 7.86 -10.95
CA LEU A 309 -13.29 8.05 -10.55
C LEU A 309 -12.53 8.98 -11.51
N SER A 310 -12.90 8.99 -12.78
CA SER A 310 -12.26 9.84 -13.79
C SER A 310 -12.71 11.29 -13.78
N ASP A 311 -13.87 11.58 -13.17
CA ASP A 311 -14.60 12.84 -13.30
C ASP A 311 -15.57 13.04 -12.12
N GLY A 312 -15.79 14.29 -11.73
CA GLY A 312 -16.70 14.68 -10.64
C GLY A 312 -16.09 14.55 -9.24
N LEU A 313 -16.94 14.59 -8.22
CA LEU A 313 -16.54 14.75 -6.81
C LEU A 313 -15.51 13.73 -6.31
N LEU A 314 -15.61 12.47 -6.75
CA LEU A 314 -14.65 11.44 -6.36
C LEU A 314 -13.32 11.60 -7.09
N GLY A 315 -13.32 11.88 -8.39
CA GLY A 315 -12.09 12.19 -9.14
C GLY A 315 -11.36 13.40 -8.57
N ASP A 316 -12.08 14.47 -8.26
CA ASP A 316 -11.56 15.71 -7.65
C ASP A 316 -11.00 15.48 -6.24
N SER A 317 -11.56 14.53 -5.48
CA SER A 317 -11.13 14.27 -4.11
C SER A 317 -9.98 13.26 -4.01
N LEU A 318 -9.94 12.30 -4.94
CA LEU A 318 -8.98 11.19 -4.89
C LEU A 318 -7.68 11.50 -5.63
N HIS A 319 -7.74 12.32 -6.69
CA HIS A 319 -6.61 12.62 -7.57
C HIS A 319 -5.94 11.34 -8.11
N GLN A 320 -6.74 10.44 -8.68
CA GLN A 320 -6.28 9.14 -9.17
C GLN A 320 -6.49 9.01 -10.69
N PRO A 321 -5.46 9.26 -11.52
CA PRO A 321 -5.55 8.96 -12.94
C PRO A 321 -5.56 7.44 -13.15
N ILE A 322 -6.29 6.99 -14.16
CA ILE A 322 -6.47 5.57 -14.48
C ILE A 322 -5.87 5.28 -15.85
N ILE A 323 -5.03 4.25 -15.93
CA ILE A 323 -4.55 3.69 -17.18
C ILE A 323 -5.29 2.38 -17.43
N ALA A 324 -6.00 2.28 -18.55
CA ALA A 324 -6.71 1.08 -18.95
C ALA A 324 -6.20 0.56 -20.30
N THR A 325 -5.90 -0.73 -20.39
CA THR A 325 -5.46 -1.38 -21.64
C THR A 325 -6.51 -2.34 -22.19
N PHE A 326 -6.63 -2.45 -23.52
CA PHE A 326 -7.57 -3.37 -24.18
C PHE A 326 -7.15 -3.73 -25.61
N ASN A 327 -7.60 -4.87 -26.12
CA ASN A 327 -7.28 -5.42 -27.45
C ASN A 327 -8.38 -5.19 -28.51
N CYS A 328 -9.43 -4.42 -28.20
CA CYS A 328 -10.54 -4.14 -29.11
C CYS A 328 -10.46 -2.75 -29.77
N GLU A 329 -11.19 -2.58 -30.88
CA GLU A 329 -11.38 -1.29 -31.52
C GLU A 329 -12.18 -0.31 -30.65
N LEU A 330 -11.98 0.99 -30.88
CA LEU A 330 -12.64 2.08 -30.15
C LEU A 330 -14.17 2.04 -30.21
N ASN A 331 -14.72 1.52 -31.31
CA ASN A 331 -16.17 1.45 -31.52
C ASN A 331 -16.88 0.56 -30.49
N ALA A 332 -16.13 -0.31 -29.80
CA ALA A 332 -16.66 -1.16 -28.74
C ALA A 332 -16.73 -0.47 -27.36
N ILE A 333 -16.16 0.73 -27.22
CA ILE A 333 -16.05 1.46 -25.95
C ILE A 333 -17.29 2.31 -25.70
N ASP A 334 -17.75 2.39 -24.45
CA ASP A 334 -18.80 3.34 -24.06
C ASP A 334 -18.37 4.80 -24.36
N PRO A 335 -19.07 5.55 -25.24
CA PRO A 335 -18.70 6.91 -25.63
C PRO A 335 -18.61 7.89 -24.46
N ALA A 336 -19.22 7.60 -23.31
CA ALA A 336 -19.12 8.44 -22.12
C ALA A 336 -17.70 8.51 -21.54
N LEU A 337 -16.87 7.50 -21.78
CA LEU A 337 -15.45 7.45 -21.40
C LEU A 337 -14.57 8.35 -22.29
N LEU A 338 -15.01 8.62 -23.52
CA LEU A 338 -14.24 9.36 -24.54
C LEU A 338 -14.43 10.89 -24.48
N ARG A 339 -15.15 11.40 -23.47
CA ARG A 339 -15.40 12.84 -23.33
C ARG A 339 -14.11 13.56 -22.93
N LYS A 340 -13.81 14.69 -23.60
CA LYS A 340 -12.56 15.47 -23.42
C LYS A 340 -12.23 15.86 -21.98
N GLY A 341 -13.23 16.06 -21.11
CA GLY A 341 -13.00 16.39 -19.70
C GLY A 341 -12.56 15.21 -18.82
N ARG A 342 -12.64 13.97 -19.33
CA ARG A 342 -12.33 12.74 -18.60
C ARG A 342 -11.06 12.06 -19.08
N LEU A 343 -10.57 12.45 -20.25
CA LEU A 343 -9.51 11.75 -20.96
C LEU A 343 -8.23 12.57 -20.88
N ILE A 344 -7.19 11.99 -20.28
CA ILE A 344 -5.84 12.54 -20.31
C ILE A 344 -5.23 12.25 -21.69
N SER A 345 -5.35 11.02 -22.16
CA SER A 345 -4.79 10.59 -23.44
C SER A 345 -5.43 9.31 -23.96
N GLN A 346 -5.32 9.09 -25.26
CA GLN A 346 -5.76 7.87 -25.93
C GLN A 346 -4.79 7.52 -27.05
N TYR A 347 -4.47 6.22 -27.19
CA TYR A 347 -3.58 5.76 -28.24
C TYR A 347 -3.90 4.35 -28.73
N GLU A 348 -3.80 4.17 -30.05
CA GLU A 348 -3.88 2.87 -30.72
C GLU A 348 -2.47 2.35 -31.06
N PHE A 349 -2.07 1.30 -30.38
CA PHE A 349 -0.86 0.53 -30.65
C PHE A 349 -1.08 -0.39 -31.85
N GLY A 350 -0.48 -0.02 -32.97
CA GLY A 350 -0.47 -0.81 -34.21
C GLY A 350 0.78 -1.67 -34.40
N LYS A 351 0.95 -2.12 -35.64
CA LYS A 351 2.19 -2.74 -36.11
C LYS A 351 3.23 -1.67 -36.41
N LEU A 352 4.51 -1.98 -36.21
CA LEU A 352 5.61 -1.12 -36.67
C LEU A 352 5.75 -1.20 -38.19
N THR A 353 6.15 -0.09 -38.80
CA THR A 353 6.53 -0.04 -40.22
C THR A 353 7.71 -0.97 -40.48
N ILE A 354 7.85 -1.44 -41.73
CA ILE A 354 8.96 -2.33 -42.13
C ILE A 354 10.31 -1.70 -41.73
N GLU A 355 10.46 -0.39 -41.93
CA GLU A 355 11.68 0.33 -41.58
C GLU A 355 11.98 0.31 -40.08
N ASN A 356 11.01 0.67 -39.23
CA ASN A 356 11.21 0.68 -37.77
C ASN A 356 11.37 -0.73 -37.21
N ALA A 357 10.61 -1.69 -37.74
CA ALA A 357 10.72 -3.09 -37.38
C ALA A 357 12.10 -3.65 -37.74
N GLN A 358 12.66 -3.34 -38.92
CA GLN A 358 14.02 -3.73 -39.30
C GLN A 358 15.06 -3.08 -38.38
N LYS A 359 14.98 -1.76 -38.15
CA LYS A 359 15.93 -1.06 -37.26
C LYS A 359 15.92 -1.65 -35.85
N LEU A 360 14.73 -1.95 -35.30
CA LEU A 360 14.60 -2.55 -33.98
C LEU A 360 15.14 -3.99 -33.97
N SER A 361 14.84 -4.77 -35.00
CA SER A 361 15.36 -6.13 -35.19
C SER A 361 16.90 -6.16 -35.19
N ASP A 362 17.52 -5.26 -35.96
CA ASP A 362 18.97 -5.13 -36.05
C ASP A 362 19.58 -4.73 -34.70
N GLN A 363 18.94 -3.80 -33.97
CA GLN A 363 19.38 -3.36 -32.64
C GLN A 363 19.30 -4.48 -31.58
N LEU A 364 18.33 -5.38 -31.72
CA LEU A 364 18.21 -6.58 -30.87
C LEU A 364 19.21 -7.68 -31.25
N GLY A 365 19.93 -7.51 -32.35
CA GLY A 365 20.98 -8.41 -32.83
C GLY A 365 20.46 -9.57 -33.69
N PHE A 366 19.26 -9.46 -34.25
CA PHE A 366 18.74 -10.43 -35.21
C PHE A 366 19.24 -10.14 -36.63
N THR A 367 19.36 -11.18 -37.46
CA THR A 367 19.78 -11.05 -38.87
C THR A 367 18.62 -11.22 -39.86
N THR A 368 17.40 -11.41 -39.37
CA THR A 368 16.20 -11.59 -40.20
C THR A 368 15.91 -10.33 -40.99
N LYS A 369 15.58 -10.50 -42.28
CA LYS A 369 15.09 -9.41 -43.11
C LYS A 369 13.58 -9.26 -42.95
N ILE A 370 13.14 -8.12 -42.46
CA ILE A 370 11.74 -7.79 -42.27
C ILE A 370 11.14 -7.33 -43.59
N LEU A 371 10.06 -7.98 -44.03
CA LEU A 371 9.40 -7.72 -45.32
C LEU A 371 7.97 -7.20 -45.18
N GLU A 372 7.41 -7.24 -43.97
CA GLU A 372 6.05 -6.79 -43.68
C GLU A 372 6.01 -6.05 -42.34
N SER A 373 4.91 -5.34 -42.09
CA SER A 373 4.69 -4.71 -40.78
C SER A 373 4.45 -5.78 -39.71
N MET A 374 5.10 -5.61 -38.56
CA MET A 374 5.13 -6.61 -37.49
C MET A 374 4.75 -6.00 -36.15
N THR A 375 4.19 -6.82 -35.26
CA THR A 375 3.96 -6.39 -33.88
C THR A 375 5.28 -6.37 -33.10
N LEU A 376 5.30 -5.67 -31.97
CA LEU A 376 6.46 -5.65 -31.09
C LEU A 376 6.79 -7.08 -30.59
N ALA A 377 5.77 -7.87 -30.28
CA ALA A 377 5.95 -9.26 -29.87
C ALA A 377 6.61 -10.12 -30.95
N ASP A 378 6.21 -9.97 -32.22
CA ASP A 378 6.80 -10.72 -33.33
C ASP A 378 8.29 -10.35 -33.53
N ILE A 379 8.64 -9.07 -33.35
CA ILE A 379 10.03 -8.58 -33.49
C ILE A 379 10.91 -9.14 -32.36
N TYR A 380 10.44 -9.12 -31.12
CA TYR A 380 11.18 -9.66 -29.97
C TYR A 380 11.19 -11.19 -29.93
N GLY A 381 10.24 -11.83 -30.58
CA GLY A 381 10.08 -13.28 -30.66
C GLY A 381 10.84 -13.96 -31.80
N GLN A 382 11.67 -13.22 -32.55
CA GLN A 382 12.49 -13.80 -33.61
C GLN A 382 13.47 -14.84 -33.05
N GLU A 383 13.71 -15.90 -33.83
CA GLU A 383 14.77 -16.86 -33.51
C GLU A 383 16.14 -16.22 -33.80
N LYS A 384 17.09 -16.42 -32.87
CA LYS A 384 18.46 -15.89 -33.00
C LYS A 384 19.31 -16.69 -33.96
#